data_AF-A0A1A0KB60-F1
#
_entry.id   AF-A0A1A0KB60-F1
#
_cell.length_a   1.000
_cell.length_b   1.000
_cell.length_c   1.000
_cell.angle_alpha   90.00
_cell.angle_beta   90.00
_cell.angle_gamma   90.00
#
_symmetry.space_group_name_H-M   'P 1'
#
loop_
_entity.id
_entity.type
_entity.pdbx_description
1 polymer ?
#
loop_
_entity_poly.entity_id
_entity_poly.type
_entity_poly.pdbx_seq_one_letter_code
_entity_poly.pdbx_strand_id
1 'polypeptide(L)'
;MRNSVRVLAAAVAALALAATGCGSDPAPPPAAEPTVDLSGLDVGPYDATPRDMGKPANPGQAAFFEAERLGSAMPLPMDIDPAFTHTGKLDTLVFLDPKTSVMKDFTDLGNFAEDAPDLIGGFASYGRDDPDNLGSELVNAAMIFPTEQRATEVAVALERRDFGRDPQTQAVAIPNYSLAHAHWVPTKQAISNWYPAGRLVVFTAVYDQAKNWFNKVDLPALVSRVQKSLDTVAPALAKFQPTPPDKLMDHPIDIDGMLGRTMIRPKEATGEWLNPPGVYLGHAGLHFSSDPGESRAWYDRDGVDRFADYGNELYRARDAVAAADIRDELGGAEKHFKQAASPRNLPVAKCREYNGKEMLAVRFYCSVYYGRYASLAWGEQLLDAQQRISAQYTILVKADPK
;
A
#
# COMPACT_ATOMS: atom_id res chain seq x y z
N MET A 1 47.63 62.47 40.41
CA MET A 1 47.17 63.73 41.05
C MET A 1 45.68 63.88 40.80
N ARG A 2 44.90 63.92 41.89
CA ARG A 2 43.64 64.66 42.13
C ARG A 2 42.48 64.56 41.13
N ASN A 3 41.47 63.78 41.56
CA ASN A 3 40.03 64.08 41.68
C ASN A 3 39.47 65.33 40.98
N SER A 4 38.30 65.18 40.32
CA SER A 4 36.98 65.68 40.77
C SER A 4 36.03 65.90 39.57
N VAL A 5 34.87 65.23 39.45
CA VAL A 5 33.52 65.56 39.98
C VAL A 5 32.54 66.05 38.88
N ARG A 6 31.55 65.18 38.63
CA ARG A 6 30.08 65.36 38.44
C ARG A 6 29.44 66.18 37.29
N VAL A 7 28.67 65.41 36.50
CA VAL A 7 27.21 65.50 36.18
C VAL A 7 26.66 66.72 35.39
N LEU A 8 26.09 66.45 34.20
CA LEU A 8 24.67 66.62 33.78
C LEU A 8 24.63 66.48 32.23
N ALA A 9 24.13 65.39 31.66
CA ALA A 9 22.72 65.03 31.39
C ALA A 9 22.23 65.49 30.00
N ALA A 10 21.65 64.50 29.29
CA ALA A 10 20.78 64.57 28.11
C ALA A 10 21.44 64.86 26.74
N ALA A 11 21.54 63.82 25.90
CA ALA A 11 20.85 63.79 24.61
C ALA A 11 20.94 62.40 23.95
N VAL A 12 19.77 61.77 23.86
CA VAL A 12 19.24 61.03 22.70
C VAL A 12 19.97 59.74 22.26
N ALA A 13 19.27 58.65 22.58
CA ALA A 13 19.40 57.33 22.02
C ALA A 13 19.29 57.31 20.48
N ALA A 14 20.26 56.70 19.82
CA ALA A 14 20.10 55.93 18.59
C ALA A 14 21.48 55.40 18.19
N LEU A 15 21.68 54.07 18.25
CA LEU A 15 22.67 53.27 17.49
C LEU A 15 23.04 52.02 18.27
N ALA A 16 22.18 50.99 18.22
CA ALA A 16 22.61 49.60 18.29
C ALA A 16 21.46 48.69 17.86
N LEU A 17 21.67 47.98 16.75
CA LEU A 17 21.23 46.62 16.40
C LEU A 17 20.89 46.52 14.91
N ALA A 18 21.92 46.58 14.08
CA ALA A 18 21.89 45.87 12.80
C ALA A 18 22.12 44.38 13.11
N ALA A 19 21.08 43.70 13.56
CA ALA A 19 20.97 42.26 13.42
C ALA A 19 20.06 42.04 12.22
N THR A 20 20.66 41.86 11.03
CA THR A 20 19.96 41.36 9.86
C THR A 20 19.51 39.94 10.15
N GLY A 21 18.32 39.80 10.73
CA GLY A 21 17.60 38.54 10.70
C GLY A 21 17.30 38.23 9.24
N CYS A 22 17.87 37.13 8.74
CA CYS A 22 17.33 36.45 7.56
C CYS A 22 15.92 35.99 7.92
N GLY A 23 14.95 36.88 7.72
CA GLY A 23 13.55 36.50 7.66
C GLY A 23 13.40 35.61 6.44
N SER A 24 13.17 34.33 6.66
CA SER A 24 12.51 33.48 5.69
C SER A 24 11.15 34.13 5.43
N ASP A 25 10.99 34.79 4.29
CA ASP A 25 9.68 35.24 3.83
C ASP A 25 8.72 34.04 3.95
N PRO A 26 7.55 34.20 4.59
CA PRO A 26 6.57 33.14 4.61
C PRO A 26 6.24 32.78 3.16
N ALA A 27 6.34 31.49 2.85
CA ALA A 27 5.94 30.98 1.54
C ALA A 27 4.57 31.55 1.17
N PRO A 28 4.36 32.04 -0.07
CA PRO A 28 3.08 32.60 -0.47
C PRO A 28 1.97 31.59 -0.16
N PRO A 29 0.80 32.07 0.32
CA PRO A 29 -0.30 31.18 0.64
C PRO A 29 -0.65 30.32 -0.59
N PRO A 30 -1.05 29.06 -0.39
CA PRO A 30 -1.43 28.18 -1.49
C PRO A 30 -2.43 28.89 -2.40
N ALA A 31 -2.28 28.73 -3.72
CA ALA A 31 -3.28 29.22 -4.65
C ALA A 31 -4.66 28.69 -4.23
N ALA A 32 -5.65 29.58 -4.13
CA ALA A 32 -6.98 29.18 -3.72
C ALA A 32 -7.53 28.12 -4.69
N GLU A 33 -8.00 27.01 -4.15
CA GLU A 33 -8.64 25.97 -4.96
C GLU A 33 -9.81 26.56 -5.75
N PRO A 34 -9.89 26.32 -7.07
CA PRO A 34 -10.94 26.89 -7.89
C PRO A 34 -12.31 26.37 -7.45
N THR A 35 -13.28 27.27 -7.30
CA THR A 35 -14.67 26.87 -7.08
C THR A 35 -15.23 26.26 -8.37
N VAL A 36 -15.61 24.99 -8.32
CA VAL A 36 -16.14 24.24 -9.46
C VAL A 36 -17.65 24.04 -9.27
N ASP A 37 -18.43 24.37 -10.29
CA ASP A 37 -19.86 24.07 -10.33
C ASP A 37 -20.08 22.58 -10.62
N LEU A 38 -20.51 21.85 -9.58
CA LEU A 38 -20.74 20.41 -9.67
C LEU A 38 -21.82 20.04 -10.69
N SER A 39 -22.78 20.92 -10.97
CA SER A 39 -23.86 20.64 -11.95
C SER A 39 -23.37 20.64 -13.39
N GLY A 40 -22.21 21.25 -13.65
CA GLY A 40 -21.56 21.29 -14.95
C GLY A 40 -20.60 20.13 -15.22
N LEU A 41 -20.35 19.25 -14.24
CA LEU A 41 -19.42 18.13 -14.38
C LEU A 41 -20.07 16.95 -15.12
N ASP A 42 -19.32 16.35 -16.04
CA ASP A 42 -19.72 15.09 -16.67
C ASP A 42 -19.24 13.93 -15.79
N VAL A 43 -20.13 13.40 -14.96
CA VAL A 43 -19.86 12.23 -14.10
C VAL A 43 -20.22 10.91 -14.78
N GLY A 44 -20.69 10.94 -16.03
CA GLY A 44 -21.11 9.75 -16.75
C GLY A 44 -22.19 8.93 -16.00
N PRO A 45 -22.11 7.59 -16.02
CA PRO A 45 -23.06 6.72 -15.30
C PRO A 45 -22.73 6.55 -13.81
N TYR A 46 -21.69 7.22 -13.29
CA TYR A 46 -21.14 6.95 -11.97
C TYR A 46 -21.91 7.66 -10.84
N ASP A 47 -22.19 6.93 -9.75
CA ASP A 47 -22.83 7.51 -8.58
C ASP A 47 -21.85 8.36 -7.76
N ALA A 48 -21.94 9.67 -8.01
CA ALA A 48 -21.13 10.73 -7.45
C ALA A 48 -21.62 11.23 -6.07
N THR A 49 -22.05 10.31 -5.20
CA THR A 49 -22.54 10.61 -3.84
C THR A 49 -21.63 9.97 -2.80
N PRO A 50 -21.17 10.70 -1.76
CA PRO A 50 -20.46 10.09 -0.65
C PRO A 50 -21.37 9.13 0.13
N ARG A 51 -20.79 8.14 0.80
CA ARG A 51 -21.53 7.08 1.49
C ARG A 51 -21.08 6.92 2.92
N ASP A 52 -22.00 6.53 3.80
CA ASP A 52 -21.66 5.92 5.07
C ASP A 52 -21.53 4.41 4.84
N MET A 53 -20.33 3.89 5.05
CA MET A 53 -20.03 2.48 4.86
C MET A 53 -20.51 1.62 6.04
N GLY A 54 -20.75 2.22 7.21
CA GLY A 54 -21.28 1.56 8.39
C GLY A 54 -20.45 0.36 8.87
N LYS A 55 -21.16 -0.71 9.26
CA LYS A 55 -20.60 -1.99 9.73
C LYS A 55 -20.62 -3.04 8.61
N PRO A 56 -19.85 -4.14 8.73
CA PRO A 56 -19.90 -5.22 7.76
C PRO A 56 -21.33 -5.78 7.62
N ALA A 57 -21.75 -6.04 6.39
CA ALA A 57 -23.03 -6.65 6.06
C ALA A 57 -23.06 -8.17 6.33
N ASN A 58 -21.89 -8.82 6.35
CA ASN A 58 -21.76 -10.26 6.60
C ASN A 58 -20.34 -10.61 7.12
N PRO A 59 -20.15 -11.83 7.66
CA PRO A 59 -18.85 -12.26 8.21
C PRO A 59 -17.68 -12.26 7.22
N GLY A 60 -17.92 -12.59 5.94
CA GLY A 60 -16.86 -12.57 4.92
C GLY A 60 -16.36 -11.15 4.65
N GLN A 61 -17.28 -10.19 4.61
CA GLN A 61 -16.91 -8.78 4.52
C GLN A 61 -16.11 -8.33 5.76
N ALA A 62 -16.53 -8.72 6.97
CA ALA A 62 -15.79 -8.40 8.19
C ALA A 62 -14.36 -8.99 8.19
N ALA A 63 -14.21 -10.20 7.66
CA ALA A 63 -12.92 -10.86 7.53
C ALA A 63 -11.98 -10.16 6.52
N PHE A 64 -12.51 -9.66 5.39
CA PHE A 64 -11.73 -8.84 4.46
C PHE A 64 -11.20 -7.57 5.14
N PHE A 65 -12.05 -6.83 5.86
CA PHE A 65 -11.62 -5.63 6.58
C PHE A 65 -10.56 -5.89 7.66
N GLU A 66 -10.65 -7.04 8.33
CA GLU A 66 -9.61 -7.44 9.29
C GLU A 66 -8.28 -7.80 8.59
N ALA A 67 -8.33 -8.44 7.41
CA ALA A 67 -7.16 -8.71 6.58
C ALA A 67 -6.53 -7.43 5.99
N GLU A 68 -7.34 -6.41 5.69
CA GLU A 68 -6.86 -5.08 5.27
C GLU A 68 -6.12 -4.35 6.40
N ARG A 69 -6.66 -4.42 7.63
CA ARG A 69 -5.96 -3.92 8.83
C ARG A 69 -4.63 -4.63 9.05
N LEU A 70 -4.57 -5.94 8.81
CA LEU A 70 -3.32 -6.69 8.83
C LEU A 70 -2.33 -6.20 7.76
N GLY A 71 -2.81 -5.89 6.55
CA GLY A 71 -1.99 -5.29 5.49
C GLY A 71 -1.32 -3.98 5.92
N SER A 72 -2.00 -3.18 6.73
CA SER A 72 -1.41 -1.97 7.32
C SER A 72 -0.27 -2.22 8.33
N ALA A 73 -0.16 -3.43 8.85
CA ALA A 73 0.94 -3.85 9.72
C ALA A 73 2.05 -4.60 8.97
N MET A 74 1.82 -5.02 7.72
CA MET A 74 2.77 -5.78 6.92
C MET A 74 3.85 -4.86 6.32
N PRO A 75 5.15 -5.07 6.64
CA PRO A 75 6.25 -4.36 5.98
C PRO A 75 6.30 -4.64 4.48
N LEU A 76 6.83 -3.69 3.71
CA LEU A 76 7.12 -3.91 2.29
C LEU A 76 8.38 -4.76 2.12
N PRO A 77 8.53 -5.45 0.97
CA PRO A 77 9.76 -6.14 0.60
C PRO A 77 10.98 -5.21 0.63
N MET A 78 10.82 -3.95 0.22
CA MET A 78 11.90 -2.94 0.27
C MET A 78 12.33 -2.56 1.70
N ASP A 79 11.45 -2.71 2.70
CA ASP A 79 11.80 -2.48 4.11
C ASP A 79 12.65 -3.63 4.67
N ILE A 80 12.48 -4.83 4.10
CA ILE A 80 13.25 -6.03 4.42
C ILE A 80 14.60 -6.00 3.71
N ASP A 81 14.59 -5.77 2.40
CA ASP A 81 15.78 -5.61 1.59
C ASP A 81 15.58 -4.54 0.51
N PRO A 82 16.39 -3.46 0.52
CA PRO A 82 16.23 -2.35 -0.42
C PRO A 82 16.46 -2.74 -1.88
N ALA A 83 16.92 -3.96 -2.18
CA ALA A 83 16.96 -4.47 -3.54
C ALA A 83 15.56 -4.69 -4.14
N PHE A 84 14.56 -5.07 -3.32
CA PHE A 84 13.20 -5.39 -3.81
C PHE A 84 12.36 -4.12 -4.07
N THR A 85 12.73 -3.37 -5.09
CA THR A 85 12.11 -2.08 -5.45
C THR A 85 10.95 -2.19 -6.42
N HIS A 86 10.68 -3.38 -6.94
CA HIS A 86 9.61 -3.65 -7.88
C HIS A 86 8.57 -4.59 -7.27
N THR A 87 7.30 -4.41 -7.63
CA THR A 87 6.23 -5.39 -7.36
C THR A 87 5.91 -6.18 -8.63
N GLY A 88 5.18 -7.28 -8.51
CA GLY A 88 4.81 -8.18 -9.61
C GLY A 88 3.41 -7.95 -10.12
N LYS A 89 3.08 -8.59 -11.24
CA LYS A 89 1.74 -8.56 -11.82
C LYS A 89 0.74 -9.37 -10.99
N LEU A 90 -0.18 -8.64 -10.34
CA LEU A 90 -1.63 -8.86 -10.34
C LEU A 90 -2.18 -10.18 -9.73
N ASP A 91 -1.73 -10.53 -8.52
CA ASP A 91 -2.50 -11.40 -7.62
C ASP A 91 -3.13 -10.58 -6.48
N THR A 92 -4.12 -11.17 -5.81
CA THR A 92 -4.80 -10.51 -4.70
C THR A 92 -3.86 -10.38 -3.50
N LEU A 93 -3.73 -9.17 -2.95
CA LEU A 93 -3.01 -8.91 -1.70
C LEU A 93 -3.86 -9.33 -0.50
N VAL A 94 -5.15 -8.97 -0.47
CA VAL A 94 -6.07 -9.34 0.62
C VAL A 94 -6.89 -10.57 0.25
N PHE A 95 -6.86 -11.64 1.04
CA PHE A 95 -7.52 -12.88 0.68
C PHE A 95 -8.28 -13.54 1.84
N LEU A 96 -9.36 -14.26 1.50
CA LEU A 96 -10.00 -15.25 2.38
C LEU A 96 -9.68 -16.69 1.94
N ASP A 97 -9.23 -16.86 0.69
CA ASP A 97 -8.66 -18.10 0.16
C ASP A 97 -7.26 -17.77 -0.38
N PRO A 98 -6.17 -18.30 0.22
CA PRO A 98 -4.81 -17.97 -0.21
C PRO A 98 -4.53 -18.36 -1.66
N LYS A 99 -5.36 -19.22 -2.29
CA LYS A 99 -5.26 -19.57 -3.72
C LYS A 99 -5.45 -18.37 -4.65
N THR A 100 -6.09 -17.30 -4.20
CA THR A 100 -6.27 -16.07 -5.00
C THR A 100 -5.09 -15.10 -4.84
N SER A 101 -4.12 -15.44 -3.99
CA SER A 101 -2.91 -14.66 -3.74
C SER A 101 -1.71 -15.26 -4.46
N VAL A 102 -0.62 -14.50 -4.48
CA VAL A 102 0.68 -14.91 -5.04
C VAL A 102 1.25 -16.17 -4.38
N MET A 103 0.80 -16.54 -3.18
CA MET A 103 1.27 -17.75 -2.49
C MET A 103 1.11 -19.02 -3.34
N LYS A 104 0.11 -19.08 -4.24
CA LYS A 104 -0.15 -20.22 -5.13
C LYS A 104 1.04 -20.61 -6.01
N ASP A 105 1.93 -19.66 -6.29
CA ASP A 105 3.09 -19.88 -7.16
C ASP A 105 4.31 -20.42 -6.39
N PHE A 106 4.27 -20.36 -5.05
CA PHE A 106 5.40 -20.71 -4.17
C PHE A 106 5.11 -21.91 -3.26
N THR A 107 3.83 -22.27 -3.08
CA THR A 107 3.42 -23.24 -2.06
C THR A 107 2.19 -24.05 -2.47
N ASP A 108 2.01 -25.25 -1.92
CA ASP A 108 0.80 -26.06 -2.18
C ASP A 108 -0.38 -25.54 -1.38
N LEU A 109 -1.36 -25.00 -2.09
CA LEU A 109 -2.62 -24.54 -1.50
C LEU A 109 -3.80 -25.43 -1.86
N GLY A 110 -3.61 -26.50 -2.64
CA GLY A 110 -4.68 -27.29 -3.25
C GLY A 110 -5.76 -27.73 -2.25
N ASN A 111 -5.32 -28.19 -1.07
CA ASN A 111 -6.20 -28.60 0.03
C ASN A 111 -5.95 -27.80 1.31
N PHE A 112 -5.63 -26.50 1.18
CA PHE A 112 -5.34 -25.61 2.32
C PHE A 112 -6.41 -25.68 3.42
N ALA A 113 -7.69 -25.74 3.04
CA ALA A 113 -8.80 -25.79 3.99
C ALA A 113 -8.87 -27.09 4.83
N GLU A 114 -8.16 -28.16 4.47
CA GLU A 114 -8.06 -29.35 5.32
C GLU A 114 -7.14 -29.11 6.52
N ASP A 115 -6.04 -28.38 6.32
CA ASP A 115 -5.05 -28.08 7.36
C ASP A 115 -5.42 -26.82 8.15
N ALA A 116 -6.14 -25.88 7.51
CA ALA A 116 -6.49 -24.56 8.02
C ALA A 116 -7.96 -24.17 7.74
N PRO A 117 -8.97 -24.99 8.14
CA PRO A 117 -10.39 -24.72 7.86
C PRO A 117 -10.94 -23.43 8.52
N ASP A 118 -10.20 -22.90 9.49
CA ASP A 118 -10.57 -21.78 10.33
C ASP A 118 -9.74 -20.52 10.06
N LEU A 119 -9.13 -20.43 8.87
CA LEU A 119 -8.59 -19.17 8.36
C LEU A 119 -9.66 -18.07 8.41
N ILE A 120 -9.34 -16.95 9.06
CA ILE A 120 -10.20 -15.76 9.06
C ILE A 120 -9.95 -14.97 7.78
N GLY A 121 -8.69 -14.67 7.47
CA GLY A 121 -8.27 -13.94 6.27
C GLY A 121 -6.76 -13.70 6.31
N GLY A 122 -6.21 -13.13 5.24
CA GLY A 122 -4.78 -12.86 5.16
C GLY A 122 -4.40 -11.75 4.20
N PHE A 123 -3.16 -11.31 4.33
CA PHE A 123 -2.54 -10.30 3.48
C PHE A 123 -1.22 -10.83 2.93
N ALA A 124 -1.03 -10.77 1.63
CA ALA A 124 0.18 -11.11 0.91
C ALA A 124 0.90 -9.85 0.43
N SER A 125 2.22 -9.92 0.42
CA SER A 125 3.14 -8.91 -0.08
C SER A 125 4.19 -9.60 -0.94
N TYR A 126 4.56 -8.95 -2.03
CA TYR A 126 5.44 -9.51 -3.05
C TYR A 126 6.39 -8.44 -3.57
N GLY A 127 7.67 -8.79 -3.72
CA GLY A 127 8.68 -7.90 -4.27
C GLY A 127 9.70 -8.64 -5.11
N ARG A 128 10.28 -7.90 -6.07
CA ARG A 128 11.34 -8.36 -6.98
C ARG A 128 12.49 -7.37 -6.98
N ASP A 129 13.71 -7.89 -7.10
CA ASP A 129 14.90 -7.05 -7.26
C ASP A 129 15.25 -6.77 -8.73
N ASP A 130 14.42 -7.25 -9.66
CA ASP A 130 14.55 -7.03 -11.09
C ASP A 130 13.16 -6.82 -11.74
N PRO A 131 12.97 -5.78 -12.59
CA PRO A 131 11.66 -5.43 -13.16
C PRO A 131 11.14 -6.45 -14.18
N ASP A 132 12.02 -7.28 -14.77
CA ASP A 132 11.67 -8.32 -15.74
C ASP A 132 11.53 -9.70 -15.07
N ASN A 133 11.58 -9.76 -13.74
CA ASN A 133 11.59 -10.98 -12.93
C ASN A 133 12.74 -11.92 -13.28
N LEU A 134 13.91 -11.37 -13.60
CA LEU A 134 15.11 -12.16 -13.89
C LEU A 134 15.99 -12.38 -12.64
N GLY A 135 15.65 -11.73 -11.52
CA GLY A 135 16.39 -11.77 -10.26
C GLY A 135 15.73 -12.62 -9.18
N SER A 136 15.79 -12.13 -7.94
CA SER A 136 15.12 -12.71 -6.79
C SER A 136 13.71 -12.15 -6.57
N GLU A 137 12.86 -13.02 -6.05
CA GLU A 137 11.50 -12.76 -5.61
C GLU A 137 11.43 -13.00 -4.10
N LEU A 138 10.68 -12.15 -3.39
CA LEU A 138 10.36 -12.31 -1.98
C LEU A 138 8.85 -12.22 -1.81
N VAL A 139 8.27 -13.30 -1.28
CA VAL A 139 6.86 -13.35 -0.88
C VAL A 139 6.80 -13.37 0.63
N ASN A 140 5.99 -12.50 1.20
CA ASN A 140 5.54 -12.62 2.59
C ASN A 140 4.03 -12.62 2.62
N ALA A 141 3.43 -13.53 3.38
CA ALA A 141 2.01 -13.47 3.68
C ALA A 141 1.81 -13.66 5.18
N ALA A 142 0.80 -13.00 5.73
CA ALA A 142 0.31 -13.26 7.08
C ALA A 142 -1.16 -13.65 7.03
N MET A 143 -1.51 -14.66 7.82
CA MET A 143 -2.85 -15.22 7.90
C MET A 143 -3.34 -15.21 9.34
N ILE A 144 -4.58 -14.80 9.54
CA ILE A 144 -5.20 -14.62 10.85
C ILE A 144 -5.96 -15.88 11.24
N PHE A 145 -5.67 -16.40 12.43
CA PHE A 145 -6.33 -17.55 13.01
C PHE A 145 -7.07 -17.19 14.32
N PRO A 146 -8.02 -18.04 14.75
CA PRO A 146 -8.82 -17.78 15.94
C PRO A 146 -7.98 -17.68 17.22
N THR A 147 -6.92 -18.50 17.34
CA THR A 147 -6.07 -18.57 18.53
C THR A 147 -4.59 -18.77 18.15
N GLU A 148 -3.69 -18.47 19.10
CA GLU A 148 -2.25 -18.71 18.93
C GLU A 148 -1.91 -20.19 18.83
N GLN A 149 -2.57 -21.03 19.63
CA GLN A 149 -2.43 -22.47 19.54
C GLN A 149 -2.76 -22.97 18.13
N ARG A 150 -3.86 -22.47 17.56
CA ARG A 150 -4.27 -22.85 16.22
C ARG A 150 -3.27 -22.41 15.16
N ALA A 151 -2.78 -21.17 15.22
CA ALA A 151 -1.74 -20.70 14.31
C ALA A 151 -0.49 -21.59 14.36
N THR A 152 -0.08 -22.01 15.55
CA THR A 152 1.05 -22.95 15.74
C THR A 152 0.80 -24.30 15.09
N GLU A 153 -0.38 -24.90 15.32
CA GLU A 153 -0.76 -26.18 14.70
C GLU A 153 -0.83 -26.09 13.17
N VAL A 154 -1.39 -25.01 12.64
CA VAL A 154 -1.52 -24.76 11.20
C VAL A 154 -0.16 -24.58 10.54
N ALA A 155 0.76 -23.83 11.14
CA ALA A 155 2.11 -23.65 10.60
C ALA A 155 2.83 -25.01 10.41
N VAL A 156 2.71 -25.92 11.39
CA VAL A 156 3.25 -27.28 11.30
C VAL A 156 2.56 -28.11 10.22
N ALA A 157 1.23 -28.01 10.10
CA ALA A 157 0.46 -28.77 9.13
C ALA A 157 0.75 -28.34 7.69
N LEU A 158 0.80 -27.02 7.44
CA LEU A 158 1.14 -26.44 6.14
C LEU A 158 2.58 -26.78 5.73
N GLU A 159 3.55 -26.69 6.64
CA GLU A 159 4.91 -27.16 6.35
C GLU A 159 4.92 -28.64 6.00
N ARG A 160 4.23 -29.49 6.76
CA ARG A 160 4.22 -30.94 6.48
C ARG A 160 3.70 -31.25 5.08
N ARG A 161 2.66 -30.53 4.63
CA ARG A 161 2.12 -30.65 3.27
C ARG A 161 3.16 -30.23 2.25
N ASP A 162 3.73 -29.03 2.42
CA ASP A 162 4.68 -28.49 1.47
C ASP A 162 5.96 -29.30 1.36
N PHE A 163 6.49 -29.77 2.49
CA PHE A 163 7.66 -30.63 2.56
C PHE A 163 7.49 -31.91 1.74
N GLY A 164 6.26 -32.43 1.66
CA GLY A 164 5.93 -33.65 0.92
C GLY A 164 5.85 -33.50 -0.60
N ARG A 165 5.94 -32.29 -1.15
CA ARG A 165 5.80 -32.05 -2.60
C ARG A 165 6.95 -32.57 -3.44
N ASP A 166 8.16 -32.48 -2.92
CA ASP A 166 9.38 -32.85 -3.63
C ASP A 166 10.19 -33.81 -2.76
N PRO A 167 10.50 -35.04 -3.24
CA PRO A 167 11.24 -36.03 -2.44
C PRO A 167 12.68 -35.60 -2.13
N GLN A 168 13.21 -34.57 -2.80
CA GLN A 168 14.53 -33.99 -2.52
C GLN A 168 14.48 -32.90 -1.45
N THR A 169 13.30 -32.54 -0.95
CA THR A 169 13.13 -31.49 0.06
C THR A 169 13.95 -31.80 1.32
N GLN A 170 14.61 -30.78 1.84
CA GLN A 170 15.38 -30.86 3.08
C GLN A 170 14.91 -29.77 4.03
N ALA A 171 14.78 -30.12 5.31
CA ALA A 171 14.48 -29.16 6.36
C ALA A 171 15.71 -28.28 6.61
N VAL A 172 15.49 -27.02 6.92
CA VAL A 172 16.55 -26.08 7.28
C VAL A 172 16.11 -25.22 8.46
N ALA A 173 17.03 -24.99 9.40
CA ALA A 173 16.77 -24.11 10.53
C ALA A 173 16.96 -22.65 10.12
N ILE A 174 16.08 -21.77 10.60
CA ILE A 174 16.24 -20.32 10.48
C ILE A 174 16.81 -19.78 11.81
N PRO A 175 18.01 -19.19 11.82
CA PRO A 175 18.61 -18.68 13.05
C PRO A 175 17.69 -17.67 13.76
N ASN A 176 17.67 -17.71 15.10
CA ASN A 176 16.81 -16.89 15.98
C ASN A 176 15.31 -17.17 15.92
N TYR A 177 14.83 -18.05 15.03
CA TYR A 177 13.41 -18.41 14.91
C TYR A 177 13.22 -19.91 15.12
N SER A 178 13.25 -20.37 16.36
CA SER A 178 13.15 -21.81 16.69
C SER A 178 11.78 -22.43 16.36
N LEU A 179 10.74 -21.61 16.18
CA LEU A 179 9.41 -22.06 15.73
C LEU A 179 9.24 -21.98 14.21
N ALA A 180 10.28 -21.55 13.48
CA ALA A 180 10.25 -21.54 12.02
C ALA A 180 10.29 -22.97 11.48
N HIS A 181 9.40 -23.24 10.55
CA HIS A 181 9.29 -24.47 9.80
C HIS A 181 9.68 -24.16 8.36
N ALA A 182 10.96 -24.36 8.03
CA ALA A 182 11.49 -24.02 6.72
C ALA A 182 12.08 -25.24 6.00
N HIS A 183 11.92 -25.24 4.69
CA HIS A 183 12.49 -26.23 3.80
C HIS A 183 12.98 -25.61 2.51
N TRP A 184 13.84 -26.36 1.84
CA TRP A 184 14.39 -26.01 0.54
C TRP A 184 14.62 -27.26 -0.29
N VAL A 185 14.83 -27.09 -1.60
CA VAL A 185 15.16 -28.18 -2.50
C VAL A 185 16.60 -27.98 -2.98
N PRO A 186 17.56 -28.91 -2.73
CA PRO A 186 18.98 -28.70 -3.02
C PRO A 186 19.35 -28.41 -4.48
N THR A 187 18.45 -28.69 -5.41
CA THR A 187 18.60 -28.43 -6.84
C THR A 187 18.03 -27.08 -7.28
N LYS A 188 17.42 -26.33 -6.36
CA LYS A 188 16.75 -25.06 -6.63
C LYS A 188 17.27 -23.96 -5.70
N GLN A 189 17.44 -22.77 -6.24
CA GLN A 189 17.61 -21.57 -5.45
C GLN A 189 16.25 -21.07 -4.96
N ALA A 190 15.65 -21.85 -4.06
CA ALA A 190 14.34 -21.57 -3.48
C ALA A 190 14.24 -22.09 -2.05
N ILE A 191 13.60 -21.32 -1.17
CA ILE A 191 13.31 -21.68 0.22
C ILE A 191 11.91 -21.19 0.58
N SER A 192 11.18 -21.98 1.37
CA SER A 192 9.90 -21.60 1.95
C SER A 192 9.95 -21.76 3.47
N ASN A 193 9.19 -20.94 4.17
CA ASN A 193 9.13 -20.91 5.63
C ASN A 193 7.70 -20.63 6.10
N TRP A 194 7.25 -21.42 7.07
CA TRP A 194 6.05 -21.18 7.87
C TRP A 194 6.44 -20.86 9.30
N TYR A 195 6.01 -19.71 9.81
CA TYR A 195 6.35 -19.25 11.16
C TYR A 195 5.09 -18.81 11.91
N PRO A 196 4.74 -19.43 13.05
CA PRO A 196 3.66 -18.94 13.90
C PRO A 196 4.10 -17.71 14.70
N ALA A 197 3.27 -16.67 14.70
CA ALA A 197 3.50 -15.40 15.38
C ALA A 197 2.22 -14.96 16.11
N GLY A 198 2.04 -15.40 17.36
CA GLY A 198 0.78 -15.20 18.09
C GLY A 198 -0.39 -15.85 17.34
N ARG A 199 -1.47 -15.10 17.10
CA ARG A 199 -2.64 -15.55 16.30
C ARG A 199 -2.40 -15.55 14.79
N LEU A 200 -1.18 -15.30 14.33
CA LEU A 200 -0.86 -15.22 12.91
C LEU A 200 0.02 -16.40 12.48
N VAL A 201 -0.13 -16.83 11.23
CA VAL A 201 0.88 -17.63 10.53
C VAL A 201 1.52 -16.76 9.46
N VAL A 202 2.85 -16.66 9.50
CA VAL A 202 3.66 -15.96 8.49
C VAL A 202 4.23 -16.97 7.52
N PHE A 203 3.92 -16.82 6.25
CA PHE A 203 4.57 -17.50 5.15
C PHE A 203 5.65 -16.59 4.56
N THR A 204 6.85 -17.12 4.34
CA THR A 204 7.92 -16.44 3.61
C THR A 204 8.47 -17.37 2.55
N ALA A 205 8.56 -16.91 1.30
CA ALA A 205 9.25 -17.62 0.23
C ALA A 205 10.27 -16.71 -0.45
N VAL A 206 11.42 -17.29 -0.79
CA VAL A 206 12.44 -16.65 -1.62
C VAL A 206 12.73 -17.57 -2.79
N TYR A 207 12.72 -17.01 -3.99
CA TYR A 207 13.01 -17.72 -5.24
C TYR A 207 13.92 -16.85 -6.11
N ASP A 208 14.97 -17.41 -6.70
CA ASP A 208 15.89 -16.66 -7.57
C ASP A 208 15.88 -17.25 -8.99
N GLN A 209 15.32 -16.50 -9.93
CA GLN A 209 15.09 -16.93 -11.31
C GLN A 209 16.41 -17.17 -12.05
N ALA A 210 17.33 -16.21 -12.02
CA ALA A 210 18.64 -16.34 -12.68
C ALA A 210 19.47 -17.49 -12.12
N LYS A 211 19.57 -17.63 -10.79
CA LYS A 211 20.34 -18.72 -10.19
C LYS A 211 19.74 -20.08 -10.53
N ASN A 212 18.42 -20.22 -10.49
CA ASN A 212 17.75 -21.45 -10.94
C ASN A 212 18.06 -21.75 -12.42
N TRP A 213 17.96 -20.76 -13.31
CA TRP A 213 18.27 -20.92 -14.73
C TRP A 213 19.70 -21.44 -14.98
N PHE A 214 20.67 -20.92 -14.22
CA PHE A 214 22.07 -21.34 -14.32
C PHE A 214 22.44 -22.54 -13.42
N ASN A 215 21.46 -23.21 -12.80
CA ASN A 215 21.68 -24.31 -11.85
C ASN A 215 22.67 -23.94 -10.72
N LYS A 216 22.59 -22.69 -10.23
CA LYS A 216 23.38 -22.20 -9.11
C LYS A 216 22.55 -22.25 -7.84
N VAL A 217 23.18 -22.71 -6.76
CA VAL A 217 22.54 -22.92 -5.47
C VAL A 217 23.43 -22.39 -4.36
N ASP A 218 22.82 -21.67 -3.42
CA ASP A 218 23.44 -20.98 -2.30
C ASP A 218 22.43 -20.93 -1.13
N LEU A 219 22.42 -22.02 -0.35
CA LEU A 219 21.57 -22.15 0.83
C LEU A 219 21.85 -21.07 1.90
N PRO A 220 23.11 -20.74 2.26
CA PRO A 220 23.37 -19.64 3.19
C PRO A 220 22.70 -18.32 2.80
N ALA A 221 22.72 -17.96 1.51
CA ALA A 221 22.04 -16.76 1.03
C ALA A 221 20.50 -16.85 1.18
N LEU A 222 19.90 -18.02 0.92
CA LEU A 222 18.47 -18.24 1.11
C LEU A 222 18.06 -18.11 2.59
N VAL A 223 18.77 -18.80 3.48
CA VAL A 223 18.53 -18.75 4.93
C VAL A 223 18.67 -17.32 5.45
N SER A 224 19.72 -16.60 5.02
CA SER A 224 19.93 -15.21 5.42
C SER A 224 18.78 -14.29 4.98
N ARG A 225 18.20 -14.51 3.80
CA ARG A 225 17.06 -13.70 3.30
C ARG A 225 15.78 -13.99 4.09
N VAL A 226 15.49 -15.26 4.37
CA VAL A 226 14.32 -15.63 5.22
C VAL A 226 14.50 -15.06 6.63
N GLN A 227 15.69 -15.18 7.22
CA GLN A 227 15.97 -14.61 8.54
C GLN A 227 15.75 -13.09 8.56
N LYS A 228 16.29 -12.36 7.58
CA LYS A 228 16.12 -10.91 7.44
C LYS A 228 14.64 -10.52 7.29
N SER A 229 13.87 -11.33 6.56
CA SER A 229 12.43 -11.16 6.43
C SER A 229 11.74 -11.28 7.79
N LEU A 230 11.99 -12.35 8.53
CA LEU A 230 11.39 -12.55 9.86
C LEU A 230 11.84 -11.48 10.87
N ASP A 231 13.09 -11.03 10.82
CA ASP A 231 13.64 -9.93 11.64
C ASP A 231 12.89 -8.61 11.45
N THR A 232 12.21 -8.44 10.32
CA THR A 232 11.42 -7.24 10.01
C THR A 232 9.92 -7.48 10.21
N VAL A 233 9.41 -8.59 9.67
CA VAL A 233 7.97 -8.92 9.64
C VAL A 233 7.46 -9.31 11.02
N ALA A 234 8.16 -10.18 11.77
CA ALA A 234 7.64 -10.66 13.05
C ALA A 234 7.49 -9.52 14.09
N PRO A 235 8.46 -8.60 14.27
CA PRO A 235 8.30 -7.46 15.17
C PRO A 235 7.24 -6.45 14.72
N ALA A 236 7.03 -6.28 13.41
CA ALA A 236 5.98 -5.40 12.88
C ALA A 236 4.59 -5.99 13.16
N LEU A 237 4.39 -7.27 12.86
CA LEU A 237 3.14 -7.97 13.08
C LEU A 237 2.83 -8.18 14.57
N ALA A 238 3.82 -8.24 15.45
CA ALA A 238 3.60 -8.27 16.89
C ALA A 238 2.85 -7.02 17.44
N LYS A 239 2.85 -5.91 16.69
CA LYS A 239 2.10 -4.69 17.04
C LYS A 239 0.64 -4.74 16.56
N PHE A 240 0.32 -5.65 15.63
CA PHE A 240 -1.03 -5.88 15.18
C PHE A 240 -1.79 -6.65 16.25
N GLN A 241 -2.97 -6.17 16.62
CA GLN A 241 -3.86 -6.83 17.56
C GLN A 241 -5.05 -7.36 16.77
N PRO A 242 -5.08 -8.66 16.42
CA PRO A 242 -6.19 -9.21 15.67
C PRO A 242 -7.48 -9.08 16.48
N THR A 243 -8.52 -8.61 15.82
CA THR A 243 -9.87 -8.52 16.38
C THR A 243 -10.32 -9.94 16.84
N PRO A 244 -10.91 -10.08 18.04
CA PRO A 244 -11.52 -11.35 18.44
C PRO A 244 -12.57 -11.81 17.41
N PRO A 245 -12.65 -13.10 17.05
CA PRO A 245 -13.55 -13.56 15.98
C PRO A 245 -15.03 -13.18 16.20
N ASP A 246 -15.49 -13.18 17.45
CA ASP A 246 -16.84 -12.80 17.87
C ASP A 246 -17.11 -11.28 17.82
N LYS A 247 -16.07 -10.48 17.53
CA LYS A 247 -16.11 -9.00 17.46
C LYS A 247 -15.85 -8.45 16.06
N LEU A 248 -15.57 -9.30 15.07
CA LEU A 248 -15.30 -8.86 13.70
C LEU A 248 -16.43 -8.01 13.10
N MET A 249 -17.68 -8.31 13.45
CA MET A 249 -18.86 -7.58 12.96
C MET A 249 -19.08 -6.22 13.66
N ASP A 250 -18.36 -5.91 14.73
CA ASP A 250 -18.62 -4.73 15.55
C ASP A 250 -17.91 -3.47 15.07
N HIS A 251 -16.84 -3.61 14.28
CA HIS A 251 -16.00 -2.50 13.83
C HIS A 251 -16.54 -1.83 12.56
N PRO A 252 -16.39 -0.51 12.43
CA PRO A 252 -16.69 0.17 11.16
C PRO A 252 -15.72 -0.30 10.09
N ILE A 253 -16.23 -0.44 8.88
CA ILE A 253 -15.43 -0.92 7.74
C ILE A 253 -14.62 0.17 7.06
N ASP A 254 -14.88 1.42 7.42
CA ASP A 254 -14.28 2.59 6.79
C ASP A 254 -13.51 3.42 7.82
N ILE A 255 -12.20 3.21 7.84
CA ILE A 255 -11.30 3.93 8.73
C ILE A 255 -11.19 5.38 8.24
N ASP A 256 -11.57 6.32 9.11
CA ASP A 256 -11.58 7.75 8.87
C ASP A 256 -12.43 8.23 7.66
N GLY A 257 -13.41 7.43 7.23
CA GLY A 257 -14.34 7.82 6.16
C GLY A 257 -13.75 7.84 4.74
N MET A 258 -12.65 7.11 4.52
CA MET A 258 -11.93 7.03 3.25
C MET A 258 -12.73 6.30 2.16
N LEU A 259 -13.28 5.11 2.43
CA LEU A 259 -14.08 4.36 1.45
C LEU A 259 -15.37 5.11 1.09
N GLY A 260 -16.02 5.75 2.05
CA GLY A 260 -17.19 6.60 1.85
C GLY A 260 -16.91 7.83 0.98
N ARG A 261 -15.64 8.23 0.88
CA ARG A 261 -15.12 9.28 -0.01
C ARG A 261 -14.61 8.76 -1.34
N THR A 262 -14.63 7.46 -1.58
CA THR A 262 -14.10 6.86 -2.81
C THR A 262 -15.25 6.45 -3.72
N MET A 263 -15.10 6.70 -5.02
CA MET A 263 -16.04 6.19 -6.03
C MET A 263 -16.15 4.67 -5.88
N ILE A 264 -17.37 4.13 -5.91
CA ILE A 264 -17.56 2.67 -5.88
C ILE A 264 -17.23 2.07 -7.23
N ARG A 265 -16.91 0.78 -7.23
CA ARG A 265 -16.74 0.02 -8.47
C ARG A 265 -18.03 0.03 -9.29
N PRO A 266 -17.97 0.32 -10.60
CA PRO A 266 -19.10 0.17 -11.52
C PRO A 266 -19.53 -1.30 -11.55
N LYS A 267 -20.83 -1.56 -11.61
CA LYS A 267 -21.37 -2.94 -11.57
C LYS A 267 -20.97 -3.72 -12.83
N GLU A 268 -20.93 -3.01 -13.95
CA GLU A 268 -20.62 -3.53 -15.29
C GLU A 268 -19.14 -3.94 -15.42
N ALA A 269 -18.30 -3.45 -14.52
CA ALA A 269 -16.85 -3.67 -14.46
C ALA A 269 -16.46 -4.85 -13.53
N THR A 270 -17.38 -5.81 -13.32
CA THR A 270 -17.11 -6.96 -12.44
C THR A 270 -15.91 -7.75 -12.94
N GLY A 271 -14.90 -7.93 -12.07
CA GLY A 271 -13.65 -8.63 -12.40
C GLY A 271 -12.49 -7.73 -12.84
N GLU A 272 -12.68 -6.41 -12.95
CA GLU A 272 -11.58 -5.46 -13.20
C GLU A 272 -10.64 -5.30 -11.98
N TRP A 273 -11.13 -5.61 -10.77
CA TRP A 273 -10.37 -5.47 -9.53
C TRP A 273 -10.05 -6.83 -8.91
N LEU A 274 -8.80 -6.98 -8.49
CA LEU A 274 -8.32 -8.17 -7.80
C LEU A 274 -8.66 -8.12 -6.31
N ASN A 275 -8.26 -7.04 -5.64
CA ASN A 275 -8.47 -6.85 -4.21
C ASN A 275 -9.92 -6.47 -3.90
N PRO A 276 -10.46 -6.82 -2.72
CA PRO A 276 -11.69 -6.20 -2.22
C PRO A 276 -11.49 -4.68 -2.04
N PRO A 277 -12.57 -3.89 -1.97
CA PRO A 277 -12.49 -2.49 -1.58
C PRO A 277 -11.94 -2.35 -0.16
N GLY A 278 -10.92 -1.52 0.06
CA GLY A 278 -10.28 -1.41 1.38
C GLY A 278 -9.61 -0.08 1.70
N VAL A 279 -9.32 0.11 2.99
CA VAL A 279 -8.58 1.27 3.54
C VAL A 279 -7.33 0.82 4.29
N TYR A 280 -6.24 1.53 4.07
CA TYR A 280 -4.92 1.22 4.62
C TYR A 280 -4.28 2.47 5.22
N LEU A 281 -3.33 2.25 6.14
CA LEU A 281 -2.35 3.29 6.47
C LEU A 281 -1.55 3.65 5.21
N GLY A 282 -1.15 4.92 5.09
CA GLY A 282 -0.52 5.44 3.87
C GLY A 282 0.64 4.58 3.38
N HIS A 283 1.56 4.20 4.27
CA HIS A 283 2.69 3.33 3.93
C HIS A 283 2.27 1.99 3.28
N ALA A 284 1.16 1.38 3.71
CA ALA A 284 0.68 0.13 3.13
C ALA A 284 0.07 0.31 1.74
N GLY A 285 -0.31 1.54 1.35
CA GLY A 285 -0.67 1.86 -0.04
C GLY A 285 0.46 1.59 -1.03
N LEU A 286 1.72 1.60 -0.59
CA LEU A 286 2.86 1.26 -1.45
C LEU A 286 2.84 -0.20 -1.93
N HIS A 287 2.15 -1.13 -1.25
CA HIS A 287 1.98 -2.51 -1.75
C HIS A 287 1.17 -2.56 -3.06
N PHE A 288 0.37 -1.54 -3.34
CA PHE A 288 -0.46 -1.42 -4.54
C PHE A 288 0.27 -0.70 -5.70
N SER A 289 1.43 -0.10 -5.42
CA SER A 289 2.24 0.56 -6.44
C SER A 289 3.02 -0.46 -7.27
N SER A 290 3.12 -0.22 -8.59
CA SER A 290 4.03 -0.97 -9.48
C SER A 290 5.50 -0.71 -9.14
N ASP A 291 5.79 0.50 -8.67
CA ASP A 291 7.13 1.03 -8.42
C ASP A 291 7.17 1.67 -7.02
N PRO A 292 7.10 0.85 -5.95
CA PRO A 292 7.06 1.33 -4.57
C PRO A 292 8.30 2.13 -4.19
N GLY A 293 9.46 1.85 -4.81
CA GLY A 293 10.68 2.62 -4.61
C GLY A 293 10.55 4.09 -5.03
N GLU A 294 10.00 4.33 -6.22
CA GLU A 294 9.74 5.69 -6.71
C GLU A 294 8.56 6.33 -5.95
N SER A 295 7.52 5.54 -5.69
CA SER A 295 6.31 6.03 -5.02
C SER A 295 6.56 6.48 -3.59
N ARG A 296 7.44 5.79 -2.85
CA ARG A 296 7.78 6.14 -1.46
C ARG A 296 8.26 7.58 -1.33
N ALA A 297 9.02 8.09 -2.30
CA ALA A 297 9.59 9.43 -2.24
C ALA A 297 8.51 10.50 -2.10
N TRP A 298 7.44 10.43 -2.90
CA TRP A 298 6.34 11.39 -2.81
C TRP A 298 5.36 11.08 -1.68
N TYR A 299 5.12 9.80 -1.34
CA TYR A 299 4.33 9.45 -0.14
C TYR A 299 4.89 10.10 1.13
N ASP A 300 6.21 10.01 1.33
CA ASP A 300 6.88 10.56 2.51
C ASP A 300 6.92 12.11 2.48
N ARG A 301 7.24 12.69 1.32
CA ARG A 301 7.28 14.16 1.11
C ARG A 301 5.91 14.81 1.40
N ASP A 302 4.85 14.20 0.88
CA ASP A 302 3.49 14.74 0.90
C ASP A 302 2.70 14.27 2.13
N GLY A 303 3.32 13.41 2.96
CA GLY A 303 2.78 12.96 4.24
C GLY A 303 1.49 12.17 4.07
N VAL A 304 1.48 11.21 3.14
CA VAL A 304 0.33 10.33 2.91
C VAL A 304 0.10 9.46 4.14
N ASP A 305 -1.03 9.67 4.83
CA ASP A 305 -1.35 8.94 6.08
C ASP A 305 -2.45 7.89 5.88
N ARG A 306 -3.23 7.97 4.79
CA ARG A 306 -4.23 6.97 4.39
C ARG A 306 -4.21 6.73 2.89
N PHE A 307 -4.50 5.50 2.52
CA PHE A 307 -4.76 5.05 1.16
C PHE A 307 -6.06 4.25 1.15
N ALA A 308 -6.91 4.45 0.16
CA ALA A 308 -8.07 3.61 -0.09
C ALA A 308 -8.11 3.19 -1.56
N ASP A 309 -8.49 1.94 -1.79
CA ASP A 309 -8.74 1.38 -3.11
C ASP A 309 -10.18 0.89 -3.16
N TYR A 310 -10.98 1.47 -4.07
CA TYR A 310 -12.32 0.98 -4.35
C TYR A 310 -12.58 0.99 -5.85
N GLY A 311 -13.35 1.96 -6.36
CA GLY A 311 -13.50 2.20 -7.80
C GLY A 311 -12.39 3.09 -8.36
N ASN A 312 -11.75 3.87 -7.48
CA ASN A 312 -10.58 4.70 -7.71
C ASN A 312 -9.61 4.53 -6.54
N GLU A 313 -8.38 5.00 -6.71
CA GLU A 313 -7.43 5.15 -5.61
C GLU A 313 -7.60 6.53 -4.96
N LEU A 314 -7.62 6.57 -3.62
CA LEU A 314 -7.76 7.80 -2.83
C LEU A 314 -6.64 7.90 -1.80
N TYR A 315 -5.96 9.04 -1.80
CA TYR A 315 -4.85 9.36 -0.91
C TYR A 315 -5.25 10.51 0.02
N ARG A 316 -4.98 10.37 1.31
CA ARG A 316 -5.07 11.49 2.25
C ARG A 316 -3.67 12.00 2.56
N ALA A 317 -3.39 13.21 2.08
CA ALA A 317 -2.12 13.89 2.26
C ALA A 317 -2.08 14.66 3.60
N ARG A 318 -0.92 15.24 3.91
CA ARG A 318 -0.75 16.13 5.07
C ARG A 318 -1.69 17.34 5.01
N ASP A 319 -1.79 17.95 3.84
CA ASP A 319 -2.51 19.20 3.60
C ASP A 319 -2.91 19.34 2.11
N ALA A 320 -3.54 20.45 1.74
CA ALA A 320 -4.01 20.69 0.38
C ALA A 320 -2.91 20.94 -0.65
N VAL A 321 -1.76 21.49 -0.22
CA VAL A 321 -0.60 21.66 -1.10
C VAL A 321 -0.05 20.29 -1.46
N ALA A 322 0.15 19.45 -0.45
CA ALA A 322 0.60 18.08 -0.63
C ALA A 322 -0.37 17.26 -1.49
N ALA A 323 -1.70 17.44 -1.35
CA ALA A 323 -2.67 16.77 -2.21
C ALA A 323 -2.60 17.26 -3.67
N ALA A 324 -2.34 18.55 -3.90
CA ALA A 324 -2.12 19.09 -5.24
C ALA A 324 -0.84 18.54 -5.88
N ASP A 325 0.21 18.35 -5.09
CA ASP A 325 1.47 17.73 -5.52
C ASP A 325 1.25 16.25 -5.90
N ILE A 326 0.54 15.47 -5.07
CA ILE A 326 0.17 14.07 -5.40
C ILE A 326 -0.64 14.00 -6.71
N ARG A 327 -1.59 14.91 -6.91
CA ARG A 327 -2.35 15.00 -8.18
C ARG A 327 -1.41 15.24 -9.36
N ASP A 328 -0.37 16.04 -9.19
CA ASP A 328 0.63 16.30 -10.23
C ASP A 328 1.51 15.08 -10.51
N GLU A 329 1.94 14.33 -9.49
CA GLU A 329 2.65 13.06 -9.67
C GLU A 329 1.80 12.03 -10.44
N LEU A 330 0.52 11.91 -10.06
CA LEU A 330 -0.38 10.88 -10.61
C LEU A 330 -0.96 11.22 -11.99
N GLY A 331 -1.03 12.50 -12.37
CA GLY A 331 -1.65 12.96 -13.62
C GLY A 331 -0.72 13.75 -14.54
N GLY A 332 0.51 14.01 -14.11
CA GLY A 332 1.52 14.74 -14.86
C GLY A 332 2.11 13.96 -16.03
N ALA A 333 2.83 14.67 -16.88
CA ALA A 333 3.61 14.06 -17.94
C ALA A 333 4.88 13.41 -17.37
N GLU A 334 5.24 12.25 -17.90
CA GLU A 334 6.35 11.44 -17.42
C GLU A 334 6.93 10.61 -18.58
N LYS A 335 8.03 9.89 -18.37
CA LYS A 335 8.75 9.15 -19.42
C LYS A 335 7.85 8.25 -20.29
N HIS A 336 6.81 7.65 -19.69
CA HIS A 336 5.86 6.75 -20.36
C HIS A 336 4.43 7.28 -20.38
N PHE A 337 4.26 8.58 -20.11
CA PHE A 337 2.97 9.24 -20.02
C PHE A 337 3.01 10.61 -20.70
N LYS A 338 2.15 10.80 -21.70
CA LYS A 338 1.94 12.13 -22.30
C LYS A 338 0.67 12.76 -21.75
N GLN A 339 0.62 14.08 -21.70
CA GLN A 339 -0.57 14.81 -21.26
C GLN A 339 -1.77 14.51 -22.18
N ALA A 340 -2.94 14.32 -21.56
CA ALA A 340 -4.23 14.21 -22.22
C ALA A 340 -5.14 15.38 -21.79
N ALA A 341 -6.27 15.57 -22.48
CA ALA A 341 -7.20 16.63 -22.13
C ALA A 341 -7.78 16.41 -20.72
N SER A 342 -7.89 17.48 -19.93
CA SER A 342 -8.62 17.46 -18.65
C SER A 342 -10.12 17.24 -18.88
N PRO A 343 -10.85 16.73 -17.87
CA PRO A 343 -12.30 16.59 -17.95
C PRO A 343 -13.00 17.93 -18.17
N ARG A 344 -14.16 17.88 -18.84
CA ARG A 344 -14.98 19.07 -19.09
C ARG A 344 -15.36 19.74 -17.77
N ASN A 345 -15.17 21.06 -17.70
CA ASN A 345 -15.51 21.89 -16.54
C ASN A 345 -14.76 21.53 -15.24
N LEU A 346 -13.71 20.72 -15.30
CA LEU A 346 -12.88 20.35 -14.14
C LEU A 346 -11.39 20.66 -14.40
N PRO A 347 -10.99 21.95 -14.42
CA PRO A 347 -9.61 22.34 -14.76
C PRO A 347 -8.57 21.95 -13.70
N VAL A 348 -9.02 21.60 -12.48
CA VAL A 348 -8.15 21.11 -11.40
C VAL A 348 -7.71 19.65 -11.63
N ALA A 349 -8.40 18.89 -12.49
CA ALA A 349 -7.98 17.54 -12.83
C ALA A 349 -6.89 17.55 -13.92
N LYS A 350 -5.93 16.63 -13.81
CA LYS A 350 -4.91 16.36 -14.84
C LYS A 350 -5.12 14.96 -15.37
N CYS A 351 -4.96 14.79 -16.68
CA CYS A 351 -5.06 13.48 -17.32
C CYS A 351 -3.82 13.20 -18.15
N ARG A 352 -3.46 11.92 -18.23
CA ARG A 352 -2.32 11.40 -18.99
C ARG A 352 -2.71 10.14 -19.76
N GLU A 353 -2.06 9.94 -20.90
CA GLU A 353 -2.16 8.74 -21.74
C GLU A 353 -0.85 7.96 -21.64
N TYR A 354 -0.94 6.68 -21.28
CA TYR A 354 0.18 5.75 -21.33
C TYR A 354 0.62 5.53 -22.77
N ASN A 355 1.92 5.68 -23.03
CA ASN A 355 2.53 5.45 -24.34
C ASN A 355 3.77 4.55 -24.26
N GLY A 356 3.91 3.80 -23.17
CA GLY A 356 5.00 2.84 -22.98
C GLY A 356 4.73 1.50 -23.67
N LYS A 357 5.54 0.50 -23.30
CA LYS A 357 5.55 -0.83 -23.96
C LYS A 357 4.83 -1.92 -23.16
N GLU A 358 4.36 -1.60 -21.95
CA GLU A 358 3.65 -2.57 -21.10
C GLU A 358 2.30 -2.90 -21.73
N MET A 359 2.08 -4.17 -22.08
CA MET A 359 0.90 -4.60 -22.83
C MET A 359 -0.39 -4.59 -22.00
N LEU A 360 -0.27 -4.74 -20.69
CA LEU A 360 -1.41 -4.79 -19.77
C LEU A 360 -1.64 -3.47 -19.01
N ALA A 361 -0.91 -2.40 -19.36
CA ALA A 361 -1.12 -1.11 -18.74
C ALA A 361 -2.42 -0.48 -19.23
N VAL A 362 -3.22 0.04 -18.30
CA VAL A 362 -4.41 0.83 -18.63
C VAL A 362 -3.99 2.05 -19.42
N ARG A 363 -4.78 2.43 -20.43
CA ARG A 363 -4.38 3.47 -21.37
C ARG A 363 -4.45 4.91 -20.84
N PHE A 364 -5.48 5.27 -20.08
CA PHE A 364 -5.67 6.65 -19.60
C PHE A 364 -5.79 6.70 -18.08
N TYR A 365 -5.18 7.73 -17.50
CA TYR A 365 -5.24 8.02 -16.07
C TYR A 365 -5.61 9.48 -15.88
N CYS A 366 -6.48 9.75 -14.92
CA CYS A 366 -6.82 11.11 -14.52
C CYS A 366 -6.74 11.24 -13.01
N SER A 367 -6.13 12.31 -12.54
CA SER A 367 -5.98 12.64 -11.13
C SER A 367 -6.66 13.97 -10.80
N VAL A 368 -7.13 14.08 -9.56
CA VAL A 368 -7.71 15.31 -9.01
C VAL A 368 -7.34 15.44 -7.54
N TYR A 369 -7.50 16.64 -6.98
CA TYR A 369 -7.46 16.86 -5.55
C TYR A 369 -8.60 17.76 -5.07
N TYR A 370 -8.93 17.67 -3.79
CA TYR A 370 -9.82 18.59 -3.08
C TYR A 370 -9.50 18.57 -1.58
N GLY A 371 -9.22 19.74 -1.00
CA GLY A 371 -8.68 19.79 0.35
C GLY A 371 -7.41 18.94 0.45
N ARG A 372 -7.30 18.13 1.51
CA ARG A 372 -6.15 17.23 1.73
C ARG A 372 -6.24 15.87 1.03
N TYR A 373 -7.18 15.70 0.10
CA TYR A 373 -7.38 14.43 -0.61
C TYR A 373 -6.97 14.54 -2.06
N ALA A 374 -6.23 13.55 -2.55
CA ALA A 374 -5.90 13.37 -3.96
C ALA A 374 -6.42 12.01 -4.42
N SER A 375 -6.83 11.88 -5.68
CA SER A 375 -7.36 10.63 -6.21
C SER A 375 -6.89 10.37 -7.62
N LEU A 376 -6.78 9.09 -7.97
CA LEU A 376 -6.46 8.58 -9.30
C LEU A 376 -7.60 7.70 -9.80
N ALA A 377 -8.07 7.99 -11.01
CA ALA A 377 -8.95 7.14 -11.78
C ALA A 377 -8.24 6.70 -13.07
N TRP A 378 -8.64 5.56 -13.61
CA TRP A 378 -8.09 5.02 -14.85
C TRP A 378 -9.19 4.47 -15.75
N GLY A 379 -8.89 4.30 -17.04
CA GLY A 379 -9.78 3.68 -18.01
C GLY A 379 -9.14 3.49 -19.38
N GLU A 380 -9.66 2.55 -20.16
CA GLU A 380 -9.19 2.29 -21.53
C GLU A 380 -9.57 3.40 -22.53
N GLN A 381 -10.60 4.17 -22.18
CA GLN A 381 -11.07 5.33 -22.95
C GLN A 381 -10.87 6.60 -22.12
N LEU A 382 -10.37 7.66 -22.75
CA LEU A 382 -10.14 8.94 -22.08
C LEU A 382 -11.43 9.47 -21.43
N LEU A 383 -12.55 9.38 -22.14
CA LEU A 383 -13.85 9.83 -21.63
C LEU A 383 -14.24 9.08 -20.34
N ASP A 384 -13.96 7.78 -20.28
CA ASP A 384 -14.27 6.98 -19.10
C ASP A 384 -13.47 7.43 -17.88
N ALA A 385 -12.14 7.55 -18.03
CA ALA A 385 -11.26 8.06 -16.97
C ALA A 385 -11.66 9.48 -16.52
N GLN A 386 -12.06 10.34 -17.46
CA GLN A 386 -12.54 11.69 -17.19
C GLN A 386 -13.87 11.71 -16.41
N GLN A 387 -14.80 10.81 -16.72
CA GLN A 387 -16.07 10.70 -16.01
C GLN A 387 -15.89 10.13 -14.60
N ARG A 388 -15.05 9.09 -14.44
CA ARG A 388 -14.69 8.52 -13.13
C ARG A 388 -14.05 9.55 -12.21
N ILE A 389 -13.08 10.34 -12.71
CA ILE A 389 -12.43 11.35 -11.88
C ILE A 389 -13.36 12.54 -11.55
N SER A 390 -14.30 12.87 -12.44
CA SER A 390 -15.29 13.93 -12.19
C SER A 390 -16.32 13.50 -11.14
N ALA A 391 -16.74 12.23 -11.16
CA ALA A 391 -17.58 11.64 -10.12
C ALA A 391 -16.86 11.65 -8.77
N GLN A 392 -15.58 11.26 -8.76
CA GLN A 392 -14.73 11.29 -7.57
C GLN A 392 -14.57 12.68 -6.97
N TYR A 393 -14.28 13.70 -7.80
CA TYR A 393 -14.21 15.08 -7.33
C TYR A 393 -15.53 15.53 -6.68
N THR A 394 -16.66 15.20 -7.31
CA THR A 394 -17.99 15.49 -6.78
C THR A 394 -18.23 14.82 -5.42
N ILE A 395 -17.77 13.58 -5.23
CA ILE A 395 -17.83 12.87 -3.95
C ILE A 395 -17.05 13.63 -2.88
N LEU A 396 -15.81 14.05 -3.17
CA LEU A 396 -14.96 14.78 -2.23
C LEU A 396 -15.57 16.11 -1.81
N VAL A 397 -16.08 16.90 -2.76
CA VAL A 397 -16.71 18.21 -2.48
C VAL A 397 -17.97 18.05 -1.62
N LYS A 398 -18.77 17.00 -1.86
CA LYS A 398 -19.98 16.72 -1.07
C LYS A 398 -19.66 16.15 0.31
N ALA A 399 -18.57 15.41 0.46
CA ALA A 399 -18.16 14.81 1.74
C ALA A 399 -17.61 15.85 2.71
N ASP A 400 -16.89 16.85 2.21
CA ASP A 400 -16.20 17.86 3.01
C ASP A 400 -16.48 19.30 2.48
N PRO A 401 -17.73 19.79 2.53
CA PRO A 401 -18.07 21.12 2.05
C PRO A 401 -17.30 22.21 2.83
N LYS A 402 -16.76 23.20 2.12
CA LYS A 402 -16.07 24.36 2.70
C LYS A 402 -17.00 25.35 3.37
#